data_AF-A0A0B5I4U5-F1
#
_entry.id   AF-A0A0B5I4U5-F1
#
_cell.length_a   1.000
_cell.length_b   1.000
_cell.length_c   1.000
_cell.angle_alpha   90.00
_cell.angle_beta   90.00
_cell.angle_gamma   90.00
#
_symmetry.space_group_name_H-M   'P 1'
#
loop_
_entity.id
_entity.type
_entity.pdbx_description
1 polymer ?
#
loop_
_entity_poly.entity_id
_entity_poly.type
_entity_poly.pdbx_seq_one_letter_code
_entity_poly.pdbx_strand_id
1 'polypeptide(L)' 'MPLSLYLPGMREMTVPVGDGFADLADALGLTPEELAAEACDRAVRAEAHQVWDQALRLAKLHDSLLRRLGE' A
#
# COMPACT_ATOMS: atom_id res chain seq x y z
N MET A 1 -18.63 21.17 -3.78
CA MET A 1 -17.93 20.17 -2.95
C MET A 1 -16.45 20.30 -3.22
N PRO A 2 -15.64 20.90 -2.34
CA PRO A 2 -14.21 20.92 -2.57
C PRO A 2 -13.67 19.51 -2.31
N LEU A 3 -12.98 18.96 -3.31
CA LEU A 3 -12.13 17.78 -3.16
C LEU A 3 -11.08 18.11 -2.10
N SER A 4 -11.36 17.74 -0.85
CA SER A 4 -10.36 17.70 0.20
C SER A 4 -9.34 16.65 -0.23
N LEU A 5 -8.30 17.11 -0.92
CA LEU A 5 -7.09 16.35 -1.14
C LEU A 5 -6.64 15.93 0.25
N TYR A 6 -6.84 14.65 0.57
CA TYR A 6 -6.18 13.97 1.67
C TYR A 6 -4.69 14.18 1.46
N LEU A 7 -4.13 15.26 2.00
CA LEU A 7 -2.72 15.28 2.36
C LEU A 7 -2.62 14.21 3.43
N PRO A 8 -1.98 13.06 3.15
CA PRO A 8 -1.78 12.07 4.20
C PRO A 8 -0.84 12.78 5.18
N GLY A 9 -1.40 13.30 6.27
CA GLY A 9 -0.58 13.74 7.39
C GLY A 9 0.35 12.58 7.72
N MET A 10 1.64 12.85 7.86
CA MET A 10 2.61 11.82 8.24
C MET A 10 2.15 11.23 9.57
N ARG A 11 1.51 10.06 9.49
CA ARG A 11 1.10 9.31 10.67
C ARG A 11 2.33 8.55 11.10
N GLU A 12 2.86 8.93 12.26
CA GLU A 12 3.82 8.08 12.95
C GLU A 12 3.15 6.76 13.32
N MET A 13 3.82 5.66 13.00
CA MET A 13 3.40 4.32 13.33
C MET A 13 4.62 3.57 13.85
N THR A 14 4.55 3.07 15.07
CA THR A 14 5.56 2.17 15.61
C THR A 14 5.18 0.73 15.28
N VAL A 15 6.11 0.00 14.67
CA VAL A 15 5.94 -1.41 14.33
C VAL A 15 7.01 -2.20 15.07
N PRO A 16 6.65 -3.27 15.82
CA PRO A 16 7.65 -4.12 16.44
C PRO A 16 8.44 -4.86 15.35
N VAL A 17 9.76 -4.79 15.44
CA VAL A 17 10.68 -5.58 14.61
C VAL A 17 11.38 -6.61 15.49
N GLY A 18 11.85 -7.71 14.89
CA GLY A 18 12.66 -8.69 15.60
C GLY A 18 14.06 -8.16 15.89
N ASP A 19 14.74 -8.74 16.88
CA ASP A 19 16.04 -8.28 17.38
C ASP A 19 17.12 -8.17 16.29
N GLY A 20 17.06 -9.00 15.24
CA GLY A 20 18.01 -9.00 14.13
C GLY A 20 17.75 -7.97 13.02
N PHE A 21 16.81 -7.05 13.20
CA PHE A 21 16.49 -6.06 12.15
C PHE A 21 17.61 -5.06 11.92
N ALA A 22 18.27 -4.61 12.99
CA ALA A 22 19.44 -3.74 12.88
C ALA A 22 20.60 -4.45 12.18
N ASP A 23 20.89 -5.70 12.57
CA ASP A 23 21.93 -6.52 11.92
C ASP A 23 21.67 -6.72 10.43
N LEU A 24 20.40 -6.89 10.04
CA LEU A 24 20.00 -7.00 8.64
C LEU A 24 20.23 -5.69 7.88
N ALA A 25 19.88 -4.54 8.48
CA ALA A 25 20.12 -3.23 7.88
C ALA A 25 21.62 -3.00 7.66
N ASP A 26 22.43 -3.30 8.67
CA ASP A 26 23.89 -3.20 8.61
C ASP A 26 24.47 -4.12 7.52
N ALA A 27 24.01 -5.38 7.45
CA ALA A 27 24.46 -6.33 6.43
C ALA A 27 24.10 -5.89 4.99
N LEU A 28 23.05 -5.08 4.84
CA LEU A 28 22.62 -4.50 3.56
C LEU A 28 23.25 -3.13 3.28
N GLY A 29 24.00 -2.57 4.23
CA GLY A 29 24.57 -1.22 4.12
C GLY A 29 23.52 -0.12 4.13
N LEU A 30 22.40 -0.34 4.80
CA LEU A 30 21.27 0.58 4.94
C LEU A 30 21.09 0.99 6.40
N THR A 31 20.42 2.11 6.66
CA THR A 31 19.91 2.38 8.01
C THR A 31 18.66 1.53 8.30
N PRO A 32 18.33 1.25 9.58
CA PRO A 32 17.08 0.60 9.94
C PRO A 32 15.85 1.33 9.39
N GLU A 33 15.87 2.66 9.35
CA GLU A 33 14.77 3.48 8.80
C GLU A 33 14.62 3.29 7.29
N GLU A 34 15.73 3.25 6.55
CA GLU A 34 15.71 2.99 5.10
C GLU A 34 15.17 1.60 4.79
N LEU A 35 15.63 0.59 5.54
CA LEU A 35 15.13 -0.78 5.41
C LEU A 35 13.63 -0.87 5.75
N ALA A 36 13.19 -0.18 6.80
CA ALA A 36 11.79 -0.15 7.21
C ALA A 36 10.90 0.57 6.18
N ALA A 37 11.37 1.68 5.61
CA ALA A 37 10.65 2.41 4.56
C ALA A 37 10.48 1.54 3.31
N GLU A 38 11.53 0.86 2.87
CA GLU A 38 11.49 -0.04 1.71
C GLU A 38 10.59 -1.26 1.97
N ALA A 39 10.64 -1.84 3.18
CA ALA A 39 9.75 -2.94 3.56
C ALA A 39 8.27 -2.51 3.56
N CYS A 40 7.98 -1.33 4.12
CA CYS A 40 6.63 -0.76 4.15
C CYS A 40 6.12 -0.47 2.73
N ASP A 41 6.93 0.16 1.88
CA ASP A 41 6.53 0.49 0.51
C ASP A 41 6.22 -0.78 -0.29
N ARG A 42 7.08 -1.81 -0.20
CA ARG A 42 6.82 -3.11 -0.85
C ARG A 42 5.53 -3.76 -0.36
N ALA A 43 5.27 -3.74 0.95
CA ALA A 43 4.03 -4.28 1.52
C ALA A 43 2.80 -3.52 1.01
N VAL A 44 2.83 -2.18 1.08
CA VAL A 44 1.72 -1.34 0.60
C VAL A 44 1.45 -1.53 -0.88
N ARG A 45 2.50 -1.62 -1.72
CA ARG A 45 2.34 -1.89 -3.15
C ARG A 45 1.73 -3.26 -3.43
N ALA A 46 2.15 -4.29 -2.69
CA ALA A 46 1.59 -5.63 -2.81
C ALA A 46 0.09 -5.65 -2.45
N GLU A 47 -0.28 -5.01 -1.34
CA GLU A 47 -1.69 -4.87 -0.92
C GLU A 47 -2.49 -4.05 -1.93
N ALA A 48 -1.94 -2.95 -2.44
CA ALA A 48 -2.58 -2.14 -3.47
C ALA A 48 -2.87 -2.97 -4.72
N HIS A 49 -1.91 -3.77 -5.20
CA HIS A 49 -2.14 -4.68 -6.33
C HIS A 49 -3.27 -5.67 -6.07
N GLN A 50 -3.36 -6.25 -4.87
CA GLN A 50 -4.48 -7.16 -4.54
C GLN A 50 -5.82 -6.44 -4.59
N VAL A 51 -5.90 -5.22 -4.04
CA VAL A 51 -7.11 -4.38 -4.08
C VAL A 51 -7.49 -4.07 -5.53
N TRP A 52 -6.52 -3.66 -6.35
CA TRP A 52 -6.73 -3.39 -7.77
C TRP A 52 -7.25 -4.60 -8.53
N ASP A 53 -6.66 -5.78 -8.29
CA ASP A 53 -7.10 -7.03 -8.90
C ASP A 53 -8.53 -7.41 -8.52
N GLN A 54 -8.90 -7.25 -7.24
CA GLN A 54 -10.27 -7.47 -6.78
C GLN A 54 -11.24 -6.45 -7.39
N ALA A 55 -10.86 -5.18 -7.44
CA ALA A 55 -11.65 -4.13 -8.05
C ALA A 55 -11.88 -4.41 -9.54
N LEU A 56 -10.85 -4.85 -10.27
CA LEU A 56 -10.97 -5.22 -11.68
C LEU A 56 -11.86 -6.44 -11.89
N ARG A 57 -11.77 -7.45 -11.01
CA ARG A 57 -12.68 -8.60 -11.04
C ARG A 57 -14.13 -8.16 -10.87
N LEU A 58 -14.40 -7.32 -9.87
CA LEU A 58 -15.74 -6.78 -9.63
C LEU A 58 -16.24 -5.95 -10.80
N ALA A 59 -15.40 -5.08 -11.35
CA ALA A 59 -15.75 -4.27 -12.51
C ALA A 59 -16.12 -5.13 -13.73
N LYS A 60 -15.34 -6.18 -14.02
CA LYS A 60 -15.64 -7.13 -15.10
C LYS A 60 -16.94 -7.89 -14.88
N LEU A 61 -17.20 -8.33 -13.64
CA LEU A 61 -18.43 -9.06 -13.31
C LEU A 61 -19.67 -8.20 -13.47
N HIS A 62 -19.55 -6.90 -13.18
CA HIS A 62 -20.65 -5.95 -13.25
C HIS A 62 -20.63 -5.08 -14.52
N ASP A 63 -19.77 -5.35 -15.51
CA ASP A 63 -19.66 -4.53 -16.74
C ASP A 63 -21.00 -4.42 -17.47
N SER A 64 -21.76 -5.51 -17.53
CA SER A 64 -23.10 -5.51 -18.11
C SER A 64 -24.13 -4.70 -17.31
N LEU A 65 -24.01 -4.67 -15.97
CA LEU A 65 -24.85 -3.85 -15.09
C LEU A 65 -24.47 -2.36 -15.16
N LEU A 66 -23.18 -2.05 -15.22
CA LEU A 66 -22.66 -0.69 -15.37
C LEU A 66 -23.06 -0.09 -16.73
N ARG A 67 -22.99 -0.87 -17.82
CA ARG A 67 -23.46 -0.44 -19.14
C ARG A 67 -24.95 -0.09 -19.14
N ARG A 68 -25.78 -0.87 -18.45
CA ARG A 68 -27.24 -0.63 -18.35
C ARG A 68 -27.61 0.55 -17.45
N LEU A 69 -26.73 0.96 -16.53
CA LEU A 69 -26.92 2.13 -15.67
C LEU A 69 -26.49 3.46 -16.36
N GLY A 70 -25.77 3.37 -17.47
CA GLY A 70 -25.33 4.51 -18.27
C GLY A 70 -26.25 4.87 -19.43
N GLU A 71 -27.31 4.09 -19.68
CA GLU A 71 -28.44 4.44 -20.57
C GLU A 71 -29.50 5.25 -19.80
#